data_AF-A0A178UX35-F1
#
_entry.id   AF-A0A178UX35-F1
#
_cell.length_a   1.000
_cell.length_b   1.000
_cell.length_c   1.000
_cell.angle_alpha   90.00
_cell.angle_beta   90.00
_cell.angle_gamma   90.00
#
_symmetry.space_group_name_H-M   'P 1'
#
loop_
_entity.id
_entity.type
_entity.pdbx_description
1 polymer ?
#
loop_
_entity_poly.entity_id
_entity_poly.type
_entity_poly.pdbx_seq_one_letter_code
_entity_poly.pdbx_strand_id
1 'polypeptide(L)'
;MATKSCELVLCFFVFFVISFSAISVSAQTCDNTTGTFIPNSPYDKNRRLILSTLASNVTAQEGYFIGSIGIAPDQVFATGMCAPGSERDVCSLCIRTTSESLLQSCLDQADAFFWSGEETLCLVRYANRPFSGLLVMDPLGAIFNTGELNTNQTVFDIEWNNLTSSMIAGITSSSSGGNNSSKYYSDDIALVPDFKNISALMQCTPDVSSEDCNTCLRQNVVDYDNCCRGHQGGVMSRPNCFFRWEVYPFSGAIDQINLPKSPPPSITPPSPIANITKNGKSLLEHFQKIVLFCFCLFFLFFLVFVYLCF
;
A
#
# COMPACT_ATOMS: atom_id res chain seq x y z
N MET A 1 -10.27 50.07 14.00
CA MET A 1 -11.06 48.96 13.39
C MET A 1 -10.17 48.07 12.51
N ALA A 2 -9.22 48.64 11.75
CA ALA A 2 -8.28 47.89 10.90
C ALA A 2 -7.38 46.87 11.66
N THR A 3 -6.88 47.21 12.84
CA THR A 3 -5.97 46.34 13.61
C THR A 3 -6.58 45.01 14.07
N LYS A 4 -7.88 45.00 14.46
CA LYS A 4 -8.57 43.75 14.83
C LYS A 4 -8.86 42.83 13.65
N SER A 5 -9.03 43.40 12.45
CA SER A 5 -9.17 42.62 11.21
C SER A 5 -7.85 41.98 10.79
N CYS A 6 -6.71 42.63 11.03
CA CYS A 6 -5.40 42.08 10.70
C CYS A 6 -5.02 40.88 11.60
N GLU A 7 -5.37 40.91 12.90
CA GLU A 7 -5.13 39.77 13.82
C GLU A 7 -5.97 38.54 13.48
N LEU A 8 -7.23 38.72 13.07
CA LEU A 8 -8.13 37.60 12.73
C LEU A 8 -7.66 36.83 11.48
N VAL A 9 -7.09 37.55 10.49
CA VAL A 9 -6.54 36.97 9.26
C VAL A 9 -5.23 36.22 9.53
N LEU A 10 -4.38 36.73 10.42
CA LEU A 10 -3.16 36.03 10.83
C LEU A 10 -3.46 34.71 11.55
N CYS A 11 -4.48 34.69 12.42
CA CYS A 11 -4.95 33.46 13.03
C CYS A 11 -5.49 32.45 12.00
N PHE A 12 -6.20 32.92 10.97
CA PHE A 12 -6.67 32.07 9.88
C PHE A 12 -5.50 31.50 9.06
N PHE A 13 -4.44 32.28 8.85
CA PHE A 13 -3.20 31.84 8.19
C PHE A 13 -2.50 30.72 8.99
N VAL A 14 -2.35 30.91 10.30
CA VAL A 14 -1.74 29.89 11.18
C VAL A 14 -2.60 28.62 11.21
N PHE A 15 -3.92 28.74 11.32
CA PHE A 15 -4.83 27.59 11.26
C PHE A 15 -4.80 26.89 9.90
N PHE A 16 -4.74 27.64 8.79
CA PHE A 16 -4.67 27.07 7.46
C PHE A 16 -3.35 26.33 7.24
N VAL A 17 -2.21 26.89 7.68
CA VAL A 17 -0.90 26.21 7.60
C VAL A 17 -0.84 24.97 8.49
N ILE A 18 -1.45 24.98 9.68
CA ILE A 18 -1.58 23.80 10.56
C ILE A 18 -2.56 22.76 9.98
N SER A 19 -3.59 23.20 9.24
CA SER A 19 -4.54 22.30 8.57
C SER A 19 -4.00 21.74 7.25
N PHE A 20 -3.07 22.47 6.60
CA PHE A 20 -2.39 22.10 5.36
C PHE A 20 -1.00 21.50 5.57
N SER A 21 -0.50 21.35 6.80
CA SER A 21 0.47 20.31 7.06
C SER A 21 -0.25 19.02 6.75
N ALA A 22 -0.10 18.55 5.51
CA ALA A 22 -0.68 17.32 5.04
C ALA A 22 -0.29 16.27 6.08
N ILE A 23 -1.26 15.86 6.90
CA ILE A 23 -1.19 14.59 7.60
C ILE A 23 -1.18 13.59 6.46
N SER A 24 0.03 13.34 5.96
CA SER A 24 0.28 12.28 5.01
C SER A 24 0.09 11.05 5.88
N VAL A 25 -1.15 10.54 5.93
CA VAL A 25 -1.41 9.25 6.55
C VAL A 25 -0.66 8.26 5.67
N SER A 26 0.59 8.02 6.04
CA SER A 26 1.38 7.03 5.35
C SER A 26 0.93 5.66 5.80
N ALA A 27 0.65 4.81 4.83
CA ALA A 27 0.40 3.40 5.06
C ALA A 27 1.70 2.59 5.27
N GLN A 28 2.89 3.23 5.22
CA GLN A 28 4.15 2.52 5.38
C GLN A 28 4.45 2.30 6.86
N THR A 29 4.98 1.13 7.19
CA THR A 29 5.23 0.76 8.57
C THR A 29 6.71 0.87 8.88
N CYS A 30 7.08 1.93 9.60
CA CYS A 30 8.42 2.13 10.12
C CYS A 30 8.48 1.59 11.56
N ASP A 31 9.31 0.59 11.81
CA ASP A 31 9.43 0.00 13.14
C ASP A 31 10.33 0.86 14.03
N ASN A 32 9.73 1.46 15.06
CA ASN A 32 10.42 2.33 16.01
C ASN A 32 11.08 1.55 17.16
N THR A 33 10.91 0.23 17.24
CA THR A 33 11.33 -0.58 18.39
C THR A 33 12.63 -1.35 18.15
N THR A 34 13.01 -1.57 16.89
CA THR A 34 14.14 -2.43 16.51
C THR A 34 15.45 -1.66 16.27
N GLY A 35 15.42 -0.35 16.47
CA GLY A 35 16.59 0.53 16.47
C GLY A 35 16.57 1.56 15.35
N THR A 36 17.45 2.55 15.50
CA THR A 36 17.62 3.63 14.53
C THR A 36 19.04 3.67 13.98
N PHE A 37 19.21 4.26 12.80
CA PHE A 37 20.51 4.54 12.20
C PHE A 37 20.74 6.05 12.10
N ILE A 38 21.99 6.46 11.98
CA ILE A 38 22.35 7.87 11.76
C ILE A 38 22.18 8.19 10.27
N PRO A 39 21.42 9.22 9.88
CA PRO A 39 21.30 9.62 8.47
C PRO A 39 22.67 9.86 7.81
N ASN A 40 22.83 9.37 6.58
CA ASN A 40 24.08 9.36 5.79
C ASN A 40 25.24 8.53 6.36
N SER A 41 24.99 7.70 7.39
CA SER A 41 25.92 6.65 7.84
C SER A 41 26.20 5.63 6.73
N PRO A 42 27.23 4.77 6.87
CA PRO A 42 27.45 3.69 5.92
C PRO A 42 26.24 2.74 5.83
N TYR A 43 25.56 2.44 6.95
CA TYR A 43 24.27 1.73 6.94
C TYR A 43 23.22 2.41 6.03
N ASP A 44 22.98 3.72 6.18
CA ASP A 44 22.00 4.45 5.36
C ASP A 44 22.38 4.44 3.87
N LYS A 45 23.68 4.54 3.55
CA LYS A 45 24.16 4.39 2.18
C LYS A 45 23.88 3.00 1.62
N ASN A 46 24.13 1.95 2.40
CA ASN A 46 23.82 0.56 2.01
C ASN A 46 22.32 0.34 1.85
N ARG A 47 21.50 0.95 2.71
CA ARG A 47 20.03 0.92 2.63
C ARG A 47 19.52 1.56 1.34
N ARG A 48 19.99 2.78 1.02
CA ARG A 48 19.64 3.45 -0.23
C ARG A 48 20.08 2.64 -1.45
N LEU A 49 21.27 2.05 -1.40
CA LEU A 49 21.80 1.22 -2.47
C LEU A 49 20.93 -0.02 -2.71
N ILE A 50 20.66 -0.82 -1.67
CA ILE A 50 19.88 -2.06 -1.82
C ILE A 50 18.46 -1.76 -2.31
N LEU A 51 17.80 -0.74 -1.76
CA LEU A 51 16.46 -0.32 -2.19
C LEU A 51 16.44 0.19 -3.63
N SER A 52 17.47 0.92 -4.08
CA SER A 52 17.56 1.40 -5.47
C SER A 52 17.74 0.28 -6.51
N THR A 53 18.36 -0.84 -6.11
CA THR A 53 18.60 -2.01 -6.97
C THR A 53 17.54 -3.12 -6.81
N LEU A 54 16.61 -2.94 -5.88
CA LEU A 54 15.68 -4.00 -5.49
C LEU A 54 14.76 -4.42 -6.64
N ALA A 55 14.22 -3.45 -7.39
CA ALA A 55 13.33 -3.73 -8.52
C ALA A 55 13.99 -4.60 -9.60
N SER A 56 15.25 -4.34 -9.93
CA SER A 56 16.01 -5.18 -10.88
C SER A 56 16.28 -6.57 -10.31
N ASN A 57 16.61 -6.69 -9.02
CA ASN A 57 16.86 -8.00 -8.40
C ASN A 57 15.58 -8.85 -8.36
N VAL A 58 14.44 -8.26 -7.99
CA VAL A 58 13.13 -8.91 -7.95
C VAL A 58 12.71 -9.39 -9.34
N THR A 59 12.79 -8.53 -10.35
CA THR A 59 12.39 -8.89 -11.72
C THR A 59 13.33 -9.90 -12.38
N ALA A 60 14.62 -9.92 -12.01
CA ALA A 60 15.57 -10.93 -12.46
C ALA A 60 15.34 -12.32 -11.81
N GLN A 61 14.61 -12.37 -10.69
CA GLN A 61 14.33 -13.58 -9.91
C GLN A 61 12.83 -13.87 -9.85
N GLU A 62 12.15 -13.72 -10.99
CA GLU A 62 10.75 -14.13 -11.18
C GLU A 62 9.78 -13.52 -10.15
N GLY A 63 10.05 -12.31 -9.67
CA GLY A 63 9.14 -11.58 -8.78
C GLY A 63 9.39 -11.79 -7.28
N TYR A 64 10.48 -12.46 -6.87
CA TYR A 64 10.88 -12.58 -5.48
C TYR A 64 12.40 -12.42 -5.30
N PHE A 65 12.83 -11.60 -4.35
CA PHE A 65 14.24 -11.46 -3.98
C PHE A 65 14.39 -11.32 -2.47
N ILE A 66 15.37 -12.02 -1.90
CA ILE A 66 15.87 -11.78 -0.55
C ILE A 66 17.40 -11.72 -0.58
N GLY A 67 17.98 -10.71 0.06
CA GLY A 67 19.43 -10.52 0.03
C GLY A 67 19.93 -9.47 1.00
N SER A 68 21.22 -9.13 0.90
CA SER A 68 21.83 -8.11 1.74
C SER A 68 22.95 -7.36 1.03
N ILE A 69 23.27 -6.16 1.52
CA ILE A 69 24.41 -5.34 1.09
C ILE A 69 25.15 -4.85 2.33
N GLY A 70 26.48 -4.80 2.22
CA GLY A 70 27.37 -4.34 3.29
C GLY A 70 27.86 -5.48 4.18
N ILE A 71 28.60 -5.11 5.22
CA ILE A 71 29.14 -6.00 6.25
C ILE A 71 28.85 -5.40 7.63
N ALA A 72 28.74 -6.24 8.65
CA ALA A 72 28.47 -5.78 10.01
C ALA A 72 29.49 -4.72 10.46
N PRO A 73 29.05 -3.62 11.12
CA PRO A 73 27.70 -3.36 11.61
C PRO A 73 26.75 -2.67 10.61
N ASP A 74 27.22 -2.33 9.40
CA ASP A 74 26.49 -1.54 8.40
C ASP A 74 25.73 -2.39 7.36
N GLN A 75 25.54 -3.69 7.62
CA GLN A 75 24.86 -4.61 6.72
C GLN A 75 23.35 -4.38 6.74
N VAL A 76 22.73 -4.30 5.56
CA VAL A 76 21.29 -4.16 5.37
C VAL A 76 20.75 -5.38 4.68
N PHE A 77 19.74 -6.01 5.27
CA PHE A 77 18.97 -7.09 4.67
C PHE A 77 17.73 -6.50 4.02
N ALA A 78 17.36 -6.98 2.83
CA ALA A 78 16.13 -6.56 2.17
C ALA A 78 15.45 -7.73 1.47
N THR A 79 14.12 -7.64 1.41
CA THR A 79 13.29 -8.49 0.57
C THR A 79 12.36 -7.64 -0.28
N GLY A 80 12.10 -8.12 -1.48
CA GLY A 80 11.14 -7.53 -2.41
C GLY A 80 10.35 -8.65 -3.08
N MET A 81 9.04 -8.47 -3.21
CA MET A 81 8.20 -9.47 -3.87
C MET A 81 6.96 -8.87 -4.51
N CYS A 82 6.50 -9.48 -5.59
CA CYS A 82 5.26 -9.14 -6.27
C CYS A 82 4.25 -10.29 -6.17
N ALA A 83 2.97 -10.01 -6.37
CA ALA A 83 1.95 -11.03 -6.52
C ALA A 83 2.31 -12.00 -7.66
N PRO A 84 2.06 -13.31 -7.52
CA PRO A 84 2.31 -14.29 -8.58
C PRO A 84 1.62 -13.88 -9.89
N GLY A 85 2.30 -14.07 -11.03
CA GLY A 85 1.75 -13.76 -12.36
C GLY A 85 1.86 -12.29 -12.78
N SER A 86 2.40 -11.40 -11.93
CA SER A 86 2.62 -9.99 -12.28
C SER A 86 3.51 -9.82 -13.52
N GLU A 87 3.12 -8.92 -14.42
CA GLU A 87 3.99 -8.53 -15.53
C GLU A 87 5.28 -7.87 -15.01
N ARG A 88 6.41 -8.10 -15.70
CA ARG A 88 7.74 -7.65 -15.24
C ARG A 88 7.81 -6.14 -15.01
N ASP A 89 7.25 -5.34 -15.93
CA ASP A 89 7.31 -3.88 -15.82
C ASP A 89 6.39 -3.35 -14.70
N VAL A 90 5.22 -3.96 -14.52
CA VAL A 90 4.28 -3.64 -13.43
C VAL A 90 4.89 -3.97 -12.08
N CYS A 91 5.51 -5.15 -11.94
CA CYS A 91 6.24 -5.55 -10.74
C CYS A 91 7.42 -4.61 -10.46
N SER A 92 8.22 -4.29 -11.48
CA SER A 92 9.36 -3.35 -11.35
C SER A 92 8.91 -1.99 -10.83
N LEU A 93 7.83 -1.45 -11.40
CA LEU A 93 7.26 -0.17 -10.99
C LEU A 93 6.77 -0.22 -9.54
N CYS A 94 6.05 -1.27 -9.15
CA CYS A 94 5.55 -1.42 -7.78
C CYS A 94 6.70 -1.43 -6.76
N ILE A 95 7.73 -2.24 -6.98
CA ILE A 95 8.88 -2.34 -6.08
C ILE A 95 9.64 -1.01 -6.00
N ARG A 96 9.84 -0.33 -7.13
CA ARG A 96 10.55 0.96 -7.15
C ARG A 96 9.78 2.03 -6.36
N THR A 97 8.50 2.22 -6.64
CA THR A 97 7.68 3.25 -5.98
C THR A 97 7.53 2.96 -4.48
N THR A 98 7.41 1.69 -4.11
CA THR A 98 7.34 1.26 -2.70
C THR A 98 8.67 1.51 -1.99
N SER A 99 9.79 1.23 -2.64
CA SER A 99 11.13 1.52 -2.13
C SER A 99 11.35 3.03 -1.92
N GLU A 100 10.95 3.85 -2.89
CA GLU A 100 11.02 5.32 -2.79
C GLU A 100 10.15 5.85 -1.65
N SER A 101 8.95 5.30 -1.48
CA SER A 101 8.04 5.67 -0.38
C SER A 101 8.65 5.35 0.99
N LEU A 102 9.27 4.18 1.15
CA LEU A 102 9.96 3.80 2.40
C LEU A 102 11.16 4.72 2.70
N LEU A 103 11.90 5.13 1.68
CA LEU A 103 13.00 6.09 1.83
C LEU A 103 12.52 7.48 2.29
N GLN A 104 11.34 7.91 1.83
CA GLN A 104 10.78 9.22 2.16
C GLN A 104 10.13 9.26 3.55
N SER A 105 9.54 8.15 4.00
CA SER A 105 8.77 8.12 5.24
C SER A 105 9.54 7.58 6.44
N CYS A 106 10.36 6.54 6.24
CA CYS A 106 11.17 5.95 7.31
C CYS A 106 12.58 6.55 7.27
N LEU A 107 12.78 7.66 7.98
CA LEU A 107 13.98 8.49 7.82
C LEU A 107 15.20 7.93 8.57
N ASP A 108 14.97 7.24 9.68
CA ASP A 108 16.02 6.75 10.57
C ASP A 108 15.72 5.36 11.18
N GLN A 109 14.57 4.75 10.88
CA GLN A 109 14.20 3.42 11.36
C GLN A 109 14.98 2.33 10.62
N ALA A 110 15.62 1.44 11.38
CA ALA A 110 16.48 0.40 10.83
C ALA A 110 15.71 -0.81 10.28
N ASP A 111 14.43 -0.97 10.61
CA ASP A 111 13.50 -1.98 10.07
C ASP A 111 12.24 -1.28 9.60
N ALA A 112 11.80 -1.57 8.38
CA ALA A 112 10.54 -1.08 7.85
C ALA A 112 10.05 -1.98 6.73
N PHE A 113 8.74 -2.00 6.55
CA PHE A 113 8.11 -2.68 5.44
C PHE A 113 6.94 -1.88 4.88
N PHE A 114 6.61 -2.15 3.63
CA PHE A 114 5.40 -1.60 3.02
C PHE A 114 4.84 -2.58 2.00
N TRP A 115 3.57 -2.93 2.20
CA TRP A 115 2.74 -3.60 1.21
C TRP A 115 2.01 -2.52 0.40
N SER A 116 2.23 -2.50 -0.91
CA SER A 116 1.62 -1.54 -1.83
C SER A 116 0.94 -2.27 -2.97
N GLY A 117 -0.18 -1.75 -3.46
CA GLY A 117 -0.86 -2.36 -4.60
C GLY A 117 -1.82 -1.42 -5.31
N GLU A 118 -1.48 -1.07 -6.54
CA GLU A 118 -2.37 -0.35 -7.48
C GLU A 118 -2.80 -1.28 -8.61
N GLU A 119 -1.84 -1.72 -9.43
CA GLU A 119 -2.04 -2.73 -10.48
C GLU A 119 -1.67 -4.15 -10.02
N THR A 120 -0.61 -4.29 -9.21
CA THR A 120 -0.23 -5.54 -8.55
C THR A 120 0.14 -5.28 -7.11
N LEU A 121 -0.11 -6.23 -6.22
CA LEU A 121 0.40 -6.20 -4.86
C LEU A 121 1.90 -6.48 -4.87
N CYS A 122 2.67 -5.69 -4.13
CA CYS A 122 4.06 -5.94 -3.84
C CYS A 122 4.42 -5.59 -2.39
N LEU A 123 5.49 -6.21 -1.90
CA LEU A 123 6.11 -5.91 -0.62
C LEU A 123 7.54 -5.46 -0.85
N VAL A 124 7.95 -4.45 -0.08
CA VAL A 124 9.36 -4.14 0.17
C VAL A 124 9.58 -4.12 1.68
N ARG A 125 10.62 -4.81 2.15
CA ARG A 125 11.07 -4.74 3.55
C ARG A 125 12.58 -4.63 3.60
N TYR A 126 13.09 -3.84 4.54
CA TYR A 126 14.51 -3.83 4.91
C TYR A 126 14.67 -3.94 6.42
N ALA A 127 15.82 -4.47 6.88
CA ALA A 127 16.17 -4.55 8.29
C ALA A 127 17.69 -4.56 8.51
N ASN A 128 18.12 -4.23 9.74
CA ASN A 128 19.51 -4.34 10.20
C ASN A 128 19.91 -5.73 10.73
N ARG A 129 19.01 -6.70 10.59
CA ARG A 129 19.20 -8.09 11.06
C ARG A 129 18.64 -9.06 10.03
N PRO A 130 19.20 -10.28 9.94
CA PRO A 130 18.63 -11.30 9.06
C PRO A 130 17.21 -11.67 9.52
N PHE A 131 16.29 -11.83 8.57
CA PHE A 131 14.90 -12.19 8.84
C PHE A 131 14.36 -13.34 7.96
N SER A 132 15.20 -13.93 7.10
CA SER A 132 14.77 -15.03 6.22
C SER A 132 14.25 -16.21 7.03
N GLY A 133 13.01 -16.62 6.76
CA GLY A 133 12.36 -17.75 7.41
C GLY A 133 11.99 -17.51 8.88
N LEU A 134 12.03 -16.25 9.34
CA LEU A 134 11.56 -15.89 10.66
C LEU A 134 10.16 -15.30 10.57
N LEU A 135 9.22 -15.88 11.29
CA LEU A 135 7.90 -15.27 11.48
C LEU A 135 8.05 -14.02 12.35
N VAL A 136 7.69 -12.87 11.78
CA VAL A 136 7.62 -11.59 12.48
C VAL A 136 6.19 -11.11 12.46
N MET A 137 5.59 -11.02 13.65
CA MET A 137 4.22 -10.55 13.80
C MET A 137 4.17 -9.02 13.76
N ASP A 138 5.01 -8.34 14.53
CA ASP A 138 4.96 -6.89 14.67
C ASP A 138 6.01 -6.15 13.83
N PRO A 139 5.75 -4.89 13.46
CA PRO A 139 4.52 -4.12 13.71
C PRO A 139 3.33 -4.51 12.82
N LEU A 140 2.11 -4.39 13.35
CA LEU A 140 0.84 -4.49 12.61
C LEU A 140 0.53 -3.15 11.92
N GLY A 141 0.37 -3.17 10.60
CA GLY A 141 -0.26 -2.09 9.84
C GLY A 141 -1.74 -2.40 9.61
N ALA A 142 -2.62 -1.50 10.05
CA ALA A 142 -4.07 -1.66 9.97
C ALA A 142 -4.71 -0.42 9.32
N ILE A 143 -5.52 -0.62 8.28
CA ILE A 143 -6.31 0.42 7.62
C ILE A 143 -7.70 -0.17 7.38
N PHE A 144 -8.76 0.58 7.68
CA PHE A 144 -10.12 0.10 7.45
C PHE A 144 -11.00 1.21 6.89
N ASN A 145 -12.03 0.79 6.16
CA ASN A 145 -13.02 1.70 5.62
C ASN A 145 -14.00 2.10 6.74
N THR A 146 -14.13 3.39 7.04
CA THR A 146 -15.03 3.84 8.13
C THR A 146 -16.51 3.73 7.79
N GLY A 147 -16.88 3.34 6.56
CA GLY A 147 -18.26 3.06 6.18
C GLY A 147 -18.82 1.84 6.90
N GLU A 148 -20.07 1.93 7.39
CA GLU A 148 -20.73 0.86 8.14
C GLU A 148 -21.39 -0.18 7.21
N LEU A 149 -21.37 -1.45 7.62
CA LEU A 149 -22.08 -2.53 6.96
C LEU A 149 -23.58 -2.44 7.24
N ASN A 150 -24.36 -2.08 6.23
CA ASN A 150 -25.82 -2.06 6.29
C ASN A 150 -26.40 -3.40 5.82
N THR A 151 -26.07 -4.49 6.53
CA THR A 151 -26.55 -5.85 6.22
C THR A 151 -26.85 -6.65 7.48
N ASN A 152 -27.42 -7.85 7.33
CA ASN A 152 -27.57 -8.79 8.43
C ASN A 152 -26.18 -9.31 8.85
N GLN A 153 -25.71 -8.84 10.01
CA GLN A 153 -24.37 -9.17 10.51
C GLN A 153 -24.15 -10.68 10.67
N THR A 154 -25.16 -11.44 11.09
CA THR A 154 -25.03 -12.89 11.25
C THR A 154 -24.78 -13.59 9.92
N VAL A 155 -25.50 -13.19 8.87
CA VAL A 155 -25.28 -13.75 7.51
C VAL A 155 -23.91 -13.35 6.99
N PHE A 156 -23.53 -12.08 7.17
CA PHE A 156 -22.21 -11.59 6.78
C PHE A 156 -21.08 -12.37 7.48
N ASP A 157 -21.19 -12.57 8.80
CA ASP A 157 -20.16 -13.27 9.58
C ASP A 157 -20.02 -14.74 9.16
N ILE A 158 -21.11 -15.40 8.75
CA ILE A 158 -21.05 -16.78 8.24
C ILE A 158 -20.22 -16.83 6.94
N GLU A 159 -20.54 -15.98 5.97
CA GLU A 159 -19.82 -15.94 4.69
C GLU A 159 -18.37 -15.48 4.87
N TRP A 160 -18.14 -14.51 5.75
CA TRP A 160 -16.80 -14.04 6.15
C TRP A 160 -15.94 -15.16 6.73
N ASN A 161 -16.46 -15.92 7.70
CA ASN A 161 -15.73 -17.00 8.36
C ASN A 161 -15.44 -18.15 7.39
N ASN A 162 -16.39 -18.47 6.51
CA ASN A 162 -16.22 -19.49 5.47
C ASN A 162 -15.14 -19.08 4.48
N LEU A 163 -15.21 -17.85 3.96
CA LEU A 163 -14.25 -17.30 3.01
C LEU A 163 -12.83 -17.31 3.57
N THR A 164 -12.62 -16.65 4.71
CA THR A 164 -11.30 -16.52 5.32
C THR A 164 -10.69 -17.87 5.71
N SER A 165 -11.50 -18.79 6.28
CA SER A 165 -11.03 -20.13 6.64
C SER A 165 -10.65 -20.96 5.41
N SER A 166 -11.45 -20.88 4.33
CA SER A 166 -11.18 -21.59 3.07
C SER A 166 -9.91 -21.07 2.40
N MET A 167 -9.75 -19.73 2.30
CA MET A 167 -8.56 -19.10 1.72
C MET A 167 -7.30 -19.49 2.48
N ILE A 168 -7.31 -19.41 3.81
CA ILE A 168 -6.16 -19.80 4.64
C ILE A 168 -5.85 -21.29 4.47
N ALA A 169 -6.86 -22.15 4.44
CA ALA A 169 -6.67 -23.58 4.20
C ALA A 169 -6.07 -23.84 2.80
N GLY A 170 -6.51 -23.15 1.76
CA GLY A 170 -5.97 -23.27 0.40
C GLY A 170 -4.49 -22.86 0.32
N ILE A 171 -4.14 -21.72 0.93
CA ILE A 171 -2.76 -21.23 0.97
C ILE A 171 -1.83 -22.22 1.70
N THR A 172 -2.32 -22.82 2.79
CA THR A 172 -1.47 -23.57 3.73
C THR A 172 -1.44 -25.07 3.46
N SER A 173 -2.42 -25.62 2.74
CA SER A 173 -2.52 -27.04 2.35
C SER A 173 -1.67 -27.44 1.13
N SER A 174 -1.08 -26.45 0.45
CA SER A 174 -0.18 -26.62 -0.70
C SER A 174 1.15 -27.29 -0.30
N SER A 175 1.11 -28.60 -0.10
CA SER A 175 2.29 -29.43 0.13
C SER A 175 3.19 -29.48 -1.11
N SER A 176 4.50 -29.42 -0.86
CA SER A 176 5.61 -29.55 -1.80
C SER A 176 5.39 -30.60 -2.90
N GLY A 177 5.18 -30.18 -4.16
CA GLY A 177 5.19 -31.15 -5.26
C GLY A 177 4.56 -30.79 -6.61
N GLY A 178 4.08 -29.56 -6.85
CA GLY A 178 3.52 -29.20 -8.17
C GLY A 178 3.78 -27.74 -8.51
N ASN A 179 3.74 -27.40 -9.81
CA ASN A 179 3.74 -26.01 -10.28
C ASN A 179 2.53 -25.27 -9.69
N ASN A 180 2.73 -24.60 -8.56
CA ASN A 180 1.66 -24.17 -7.66
C ASN A 180 1.59 -22.65 -7.58
N SER A 181 0.86 -22.03 -8.50
CA SER A 181 0.56 -20.59 -8.47
C SER A 181 -0.26 -20.15 -7.25
N SER A 182 -0.74 -21.09 -6.42
CA SER A 182 -1.52 -20.87 -5.19
C SER A 182 -0.72 -20.96 -3.89
N LYS A 183 0.61 -21.20 -3.93
CA LYS A 183 1.41 -21.25 -2.70
C LYS A 183 1.61 -19.84 -2.18
N TYR A 184 1.20 -19.57 -0.94
CA TYR A 184 1.33 -18.26 -0.26
C TYR A 184 0.49 -17.11 -0.82
N TYR A 185 -0.42 -17.36 -1.77
CA TYR A 185 -1.28 -16.34 -2.36
C TYR A 185 -2.67 -16.92 -2.62
N SER A 186 -3.71 -16.18 -2.27
CA SER A 186 -5.09 -16.51 -2.60
C SER A 186 -5.92 -15.25 -2.73
N ASP A 187 -6.77 -15.23 -3.74
CA ASP A 187 -7.84 -14.26 -3.90
C ASP A 187 -9.15 -14.97 -4.16
N ASP A 188 -10.23 -14.47 -3.58
CA ASP A 188 -11.54 -15.12 -3.66
C ASP A 188 -12.68 -14.13 -3.39
N ILE A 189 -13.90 -14.53 -3.81
CA ILE A 189 -15.13 -13.79 -3.57
C ILE A 189 -16.13 -14.65 -2.80
N ALA A 190 -16.69 -14.08 -1.73
CA ALA A 190 -17.92 -14.60 -1.12
C ALA A 190 -19.14 -13.79 -1.56
N LEU A 191 -20.21 -14.51 -1.89
CA LEU A 191 -21.52 -13.94 -2.18
C LEU A 191 -22.29 -13.77 -0.86
N VAL A 192 -22.69 -12.54 -0.55
CA VAL A 192 -23.53 -12.28 0.62
C VAL A 192 -24.95 -12.00 0.13
N PRO A 193 -25.95 -12.83 0.48
CA PRO A 193 -27.33 -12.62 0.07
C PRO A 193 -27.83 -11.22 0.42
N ASP A 194 -28.54 -10.59 -0.51
CA ASP A 194 -29.12 -9.24 -0.39
C ASP A 194 -28.10 -8.13 -0.03
N PHE A 195 -26.80 -8.38 -0.21
CA PHE A 195 -25.72 -7.42 0.03
C PHE A 195 -24.66 -7.48 -1.10
N LYS A 196 -23.63 -6.65 -0.97
CA LYS A 196 -22.47 -6.67 -1.86
C LYS A 196 -21.61 -7.91 -1.60
N ASN A 197 -20.92 -8.36 -2.64
CA ASN A 197 -19.93 -9.43 -2.54
C ASN A 197 -18.72 -8.99 -1.71
N ILE A 198 -18.13 -9.91 -0.97
CA ILE A 198 -16.85 -9.72 -0.28
C ILE A 198 -15.76 -10.14 -1.26
N SER A 199 -14.89 -9.23 -1.66
CA SER A 199 -13.67 -9.54 -2.42
C SER A 199 -12.49 -9.54 -1.46
N ALA A 200 -11.68 -10.58 -1.46
CA ALA A 200 -10.56 -10.73 -0.53
C ALA A 200 -9.28 -11.18 -1.21
N LEU A 201 -8.14 -10.76 -0.66
CA LEU A 201 -6.80 -11.17 -1.05
C LEU A 201 -5.97 -11.44 0.20
N MET A 202 -5.32 -12.59 0.23
CA MET A 202 -4.36 -12.99 1.26
C MET A 202 -3.03 -13.38 0.63
N GLN A 203 -1.93 -12.91 1.21
CA GLN A 203 -0.59 -13.28 0.75
C GLN A 203 0.38 -13.41 1.93
N CYS A 204 1.29 -14.39 1.85
CA CYS A 204 2.44 -14.54 2.74
C CYS A 204 3.75 -14.37 1.97
N THR A 205 4.82 -14.04 2.69
CA THR A 205 6.17 -14.10 2.11
C THR A 205 6.58 -15.57 1.89
N PRO A 206 7.28 -15.90 0.80
CA PRO A 206 7.56 -17.30 0.46
C PRO A 206 8.67 -17.93 1.32
N ASP A 207 9.38 -17.15 2.13
CA ASP A 207 10.45 -17.61 3.02
C ASP A 207 9.93 -18.25 4.32
N VAL A 208 8.66 -18.04 4.70
CA VAL A 208 8.08 -18.63 5.91
C VAL A 208 7.45 -20.01 5.65
N SER A 209 7.33 -20.82 6.72
CA SER A 209 6.68 -22.12 6.63
C SER A 209 5.16 -21.98 6.39
N SER A 210 4.50 -23.06 5.97
CA SER A 210 3.03 -23.08 5.84
C SER A 210 2.32 -22.85 7.19
N GLU A 211 2.92 -23.32 8.29
CA GLU A 211 2.40 -23.13 9.65
C GLU A 211 2.51 -21.67 10.10
N ASP A 212 3.65 -21.04 9.84
CA ASP A 212 3.87 -19.62 10.13
C ASP A 212 2.94 -18.73 9.29
N CYS A 213 2.76 -19.07 8.00
CA CYS A 213 1.83 -18.37 7.14
C CYS A 213 0.38 -18.51 7.65
N ASN A 214 -0.03 -19.72 8.08
CA ASN A 214 -1.35 -19.93 8.69
C ASN A 214 -1.54 -19.05 9.91
N THR A 215 -0.57 -19.08 10.82
CA THR A 215 -0.56 -18.31 12.06
C THR A 215 -0.69 -16.82 11.77
N CYS A 216 0.12 -16.30 10.85
CA CYS A 216 0.14 -14.89 10.48
C CYS A 216 -1.21 -14.43 9.90
N LEU A 217 -1.75 -15.16 8.92
CA LEU A 217 -3.02 -14.80 8.27
C LEU A 217 -4.21 -14.92 9.22
N ARG A 218 -4.26 -15.96 10.06
CA ARG A 218 -5.32 -16.09 11.08
C ARG A 218 -5.29 -14.94 12.07
N GLN A 219 -4.10 -14.51 12.50
CA GLN A 219 -3.99 -13.38 13.40
C GLN A 219 -4.48 -12.09 12.74
N ASN A 220 -4.15 -11.85 11.46
CA ASN A 220 -4.68 -10.69 10.72
C ASN A 220 -6.21 -10.69 10.66
N VAL A 221 -6.86 -11.85 10.48
CA VAL A 221 -8.33 -11.94 10.51
C VAL A 221 -8.88 -11.63 11.90
N VAL A 222 -8.28 -12.21 12.95
CA VAL A 222 -8.68 -11.94 14.35
C VAL A 222 -8.54 -10.46 14.71
N ASP A 223 -7.45 -9.82 14.30
CA ASP A 223 -7.23 -8.39 14.59
C ASP A 223 -8.22 -7.51 13.83
N TYR A 224 -8.56 -7.87 12.58
CA TYR A 224 -9.65 -7.23 11.85
C TYR A 224 -10.98 -7.34 12.60
N ASP A 225 -11.34 -8.55 13.03
CA ASP A 225 -12.59 -8.78 13.73
C ASP A 225 -12.68 -7.98 15.04
N ASN A 226 -11.55 -7.83 15.74
CA ASN A 226 -11.48 -7.11 17.01
C ASN A 226 -11.58 -5.58 16.86
N CYS A 227 -10.94 -4.99 15.85
CA CYS A 227 -10.92 -3.53 15.69
C CYS A 227 -12.04 -2.98 14.82
N CYS A 228 -12.44 -3.77 13.82
CA CYS A 228 -12.96 -3.22 12.58
C CYS A 228 -14.19 -4.00 12.07
N ARG A 229 -14.64 -5.05 12.77
CA ARG A 229 -15.88 -5.74 12.44
C ARG A 229 -17.06 -4.76 12.37
N GLY A 230 -17.87 -4.90 11.32
CA GLY A 230 -18.97 -3.97 11.02
C GLY A 230 -18.62 -2.91 9.97
N HIS A 231 -17.37 -2.85 9.50
CA HIS A 231 -16.93 -1.89 8.48
C HIS A 231 -16.80 -2.51 7.07
N GLN A 232 -16.90 -1.65 6.05
CA GLN A 232 -16.96 -2.01 4.62
C GLN A 232 -15.57 -2.26 3.99
N GLY A 233 -14.73 -3.05 4.64
CA GLY A 233 -13.40 -3.39 4.12
C GLY A 233 -12.26 -2.98 5.02
N GLY A 234 -11.09 -3.56 4.76
CA GLY A 234 -9.87 -3.24 5.47
C GLY A 234 -8.67 -4.02 4.99
N VAL A 235 -7.52 -3.58 5.48
CA VAL A 235 -6.18 -4.11 5.26
C VAL A 235 -5.56 -4.37 6.62
N MET A 236 -5.09 -5.60 6.80
CA MET A 236 -4.20 -6.02 7.88
C MET A 236 -2.89 -6.49 7.27
N SER A 237 -1.79 -5.88 7.68
CA SER A 237 -0.48 -6.12 7.10
C SER A 237 0.57 -6.29 8.18
N ARG A 238 1.38 -7.32 8.02
CA ARG A 238 2.51 -7.67 8.87
C ARG A 238 3.73 -7.90 7.97
N PRO A 239 4.94 -7.96 8.54
CA PRO A 239 6.14 -8.15 7.73
C PRO A 239 6.12 -9.41 6.86
N ASN A 240 5.42 -10.48 7.30
CA ASN A 240 5.35 -11.75 6.58
C ASN A 240 3.98 -12.08 5.97
N CYS A 241 2.92 -11.32 6.24
CA CYS A 241 1.61 -11.59 5.65
C CYS A 241 0.74 -10.35 5.47
N PHE A 242 -0.14 -10.42 4.49
CA PHE A 242 -1.04 -9.38 4.08
C PHE A 242 -2.44 -9.96 3.93
N PHE A 243 -3.43 -9.21 4.39
CA PHE A 243 -4.84 -9.50 4.22
C PHE A 243 -5.56 -8.20 3.84
N ARG A 244 -6.22 -8.21 2.69
CA ARG A 244 -7.12 -7.13 2.28
C ARG A 244 -8.46 -7.72 1.92
N TRP A 245 -9.52 -7.01 2.28
CA TRP A 245 -10.84 -7.28 1.77
C TRP A 245 -11.64 -6.00 1.58
N GLU A 246 -12.58 -6.03 0.65
CA GLU A 246 -13.45 -4.91 0.33
C GLU A 246 -14.83 -5.44 -0.12
N VAL A 247 -15.85 -4.59 -0.04
CA VAL A 247 -17.19 -4.87 -0.61
C VAL A 247 -17.28 -4.56 -2.11
N TYR A 248 -16.14 -4.32 -2.76
CA TYR A 248 -16.01 -4.03 -4.17
C TYR A 248 -14.75 -4.71 -4.74
N PRO A 249 -14.73 -5.06 -6.04
CA PRO A 249 -13.56 -5.67 -6.65
C PRO A 249 -12.35 -4.72 -6.66
N PHE A 250 -11.14 -5.28 -6.55
CA PHE A 250 -9.87 -4.55 -6.67
C PHE A 250 -8.82 -5.42 -7.36
N SER A 251 -7.75 -4.80 -7.89
CA SER A 251 -6.66 -5.51 -8.58
C SER A 251 -6.06 -6.59 -7.68
N GLY A 252 -5.91 -7.80 -8.21
CA GLY A 252 -5.49 -8.98 -7.45
C GLY A 252 -6.62 -9.72 -6.73
N ALA A 253 -7.81 -9.13 -6.55
CA ALA A 253 -9.01 -9.83 -6.08
C ALA A 253 -9.89 -10.29 -7.26
N ILE A 254 -9.29 -11.07 -8.18
CA ILE A 254 -9.85 -11.61 -9.43
C ILE A 254 -9.63 -10.71 -10.67
N ASP A 255 -8.62 -11.06 -11.47
CA ASP A 255 -8.45 -10.58 -12.87
C ASP A 255 -9.48 -11.19 -13.86
N GLN A 256 -10.48 -11.93 -13.36
CA GLN A 256 -11.45 -12.70 -14.16
C GLN A 256 -12.92 -12.30 -14.02
N ILE A 257 -13.25 -11.13 -13.47
CA ILE A 257 -14.53 -10.54 -13.88
C ILE A 257 -14.32 -10.10 -15.32
N ASN A 258 -14.87 -10.87 -16.26
CA ASN A 258 -15.16 -10.43 -17.61
C ASN A 258 -16.04 -9.16 -17.51
N LEU A 259 -15.42 -8.02 -17.25
CA LEU A 259 -16.00 -6.73 -17.57
C LEU A 259 -16.30 -6.80 -19.07
N PRO A 260 -17.55 -6.60 -19.51
CA PRO A 260 -17.85 -6.53 -20.93
C PRO A 260 -16.88 -5.52 -21.54
N LYS A 261 -16.07 -5.99 -22.49
CA LYS A 261 -15.20 -5.12 -23.29
C LYS A 261 -16.14 -4.05 -23.85
N SER A 262 -15.99 -2.80 -23.38
CA SER A 262 -16.80 -1.69 -23.87
C SER A 262 -16.73 -1.72 -25.40
N PRO A 263 -17.86 -1.69 -26.12
CA PRO A 263 -17.85 -1.81 -27.57
C PRO A 263 -16.93 -0.72 -28.15
N PRO A 264 -16.13 -1.06 -29.16
CA PRO A 264 -15.22 -0.09 -29.77
C PRO A 264 -16.02 1.14 -30.22
N PRO A 265 -15.51 2.37 -29.98
CA PRO A 265 -16.20 3.57 -30.40
C PRO A 265 -16.43 3.52 -31.92
N SER A 266 -17.68 3.68 -32.33
CA SER A 266 -18.09 3.73 -33.73
C SER A 266 -17.31 4.85 -34.43
N ILE A 267 -16.48 4.46 -35.39
CA ILE A 267 -15.63 5.37 -36.16
C ILE A 267 -16.54 6.19 -37.07
N THR A 268 -16.71 7.47 -36.73
CA THR A 268 -17.26 8.47 -37.65
C THR A 268 -16.08 9.10 -38.41
N PRO A 269 -16.21 9.46 -39.71
CA PRO A 269 -15.08 9.90 -40.54
C PRO A 269 -14.36 11.16 -40.00
N PRO A 270 -13.06 11.35 -40.34
CA PRO A 270 -12.17 12.23 -39.60
C PRO A 270 -12.38 13.71 -39.94
N SER A 271 -12.44 14.55 -38.89
CA SER A 271 -12.13 15.98 -38.95
C SER A 271 -10.82 16.25 -38.20
N PRO A 272 -10.11 17.36 -38.49
CA PRO A 272 -8.65 17.43 -38.42
C PRO A 272 -8.07 17.28 -37.01
N ILE A 273 -6.94 16.58 -36.99
CA ILE A 273 -6.05 16.24 -35.88
C ILE A 273 -5.84 17.40 -34.90
N ALA A 274 -6.22 17.19 -33.65
CA ALA A 274 -5.55 17.79 -32.49
C ALA A 274 -4.91 16.65 -31.70
N ASN A 275 -3.57 16.63 -31.68
CA ASN A 275 -2.78 15.66 -30.91
C ASN A 275 -3.07 15.80 -29.42
N ILE A 276 -3.63 14.75 -28.80
CA ILE A 276 -3.66 14.61 -27.34
C ILE A 276 -2.89 13.34 -26.99
N THR A 277 -1.67 13.55 -26.54
CA THR A 277 -0.84 12.62 -25.77
C THR A 277 -1.62 12.08 -24.56
N LYS A 278 -1.77 10.75 -24.45
CA LYS A 278 -2.32 10.08 -23.27
C LYS A 278 -1.34 10.24 -22.10
N ASN A 279 -1.62 11.20 -21.22
CA ASN A 279 -0.90 11.40 -19.96
C ASN A 279 -1.56 10.58 -18.84
N GLY A 280 -1.01 9.41 -18.53
CA GLY A 280 -1.16 8.73 -17.23
C GLY A 280 -0.41 9.45 -16.11
N LYS A 281 -0.43 10.79 -16.10
CA LYS A 281 0.13 11.68 -15.07
C LYS A 281 -0.96 12.49 -14.36
N SER A 282 -2.23 12.22 -14.70
CA SER A 282 -3.34 13.15 -14.50
C SER A 282 -3.64 13.43 -13.04
N LEU A 283 -3.66 12.47 -12.12
CA LEU A 283 -4.12 12.73 -10.76
C LEU A 283 -3.06 13.41 -9.88
N LEU A 284 -1.79 13.00 -9.99
CA LEU A 284 -0.69 13.63 -9.25
C LEU A 284 -0.37 15.04 -9.81
N GLU A 285 -0.39 15.23 -11.14
CA GLU A 285 -0.22 16.57 -11.72
C GLU A 285 -1.43 17.46 -11.47
N HIS A 286 -2.66 16.92 -11.45
CA HIS A 286 -3.85 17.71 -11.14
C HIS A 286 -3.86 18.10 -9.67
N PHE A 287 -3.45 17.21 -8.76
CA PHE A 287 -3.28 17.53 -7.35
C PHE A 287 -2.16 18.56 -7.14
N GLN A 288 -1.00 18.41 -7.79
CA GLN A 288 0.08 19.41 -7.75
C GLN A 288 -0.35 20.76 -8.33
N LYS A 289 -1.12 20.78 -9.42
CA LYS A 289 -1.65 22.01 -10.03
C LYS A 289 -2.69 22.69 -9.13
N ILE A 290 -3.57 21.92 -8.48
CA ILE A 290 -4.52 22.45 -7.50
C ILE A 290 -3.78 23.04 -6.29
N VAL A 291 -2.78 22.32 -5.76
CA VAL A 291 -1.96 22.80 -4.65
C VAL A 291 -1.21 24.09 -5.01
N LEU A 292 -0.60 24.14 -6.20
CA LEU A 292 0.10 25.33 -6.68
C LEU A 292 -0.86 26.52 -6.91
N PHE A 293 -2.05 26.25 -7.47
CA PHE A 293 -3.07 27.27 -7.69
C PHE A 293 -3.60 27.85 -6.36
N CYS A 294 -3.91 26.98 -5.39
CA CYS A 294 -4.29 27.39 -4.05
C CYS A 294 -3.18 28.20 -3.36
N PHE A 295 -1.91 27.79 -3.51
CA PHE A 295 -0.76 28.52 -2.97
C PHE A 295 -0.59 29.90 -3.60
N CYS A 296 -0.72 30.02 -4.93
CA CYS A 296 -0.63 31.31 -5.63
C CYS A 296 -1.76 32.27 -5.26
N LEU A 297 -3.01 31.80 -5.20
CA LEU A 297 -4.14 32.61 -4.75
C LEU A 297 -3.92 33.10 -3.32
N PHE A 298 -3.45 32.22 -2.45
CA PHE A 298 -3.15 32.54 -1.05
C PHE A 298 -2.02 33.57 -0.90
N PHE A 299 -0.95 33.45 -1.69
CA PHE A 299 0.15 34.41 -1.70
C PHE A 299 -0.28 35.79 -2.21
N LEU A 300 -1.16 35.84 -3.21
CA LEU A 300 -1.79 37.08 -3.69
C LEU A 300 -2.63 37.74 -2.59
N PHE A 301 -3.47 36.97 -1.89
CA PHE A 301 -4.24 37.50 -0.75
C PHE A 301 -3.33 38.01 0.36
N PHE A 302 -2.21 37.34 0.64
CA PHE A 302 -1.23 37.78 1.62
C PHE A 302 -0.53 39.10 1.22
N LEU A 303 -0.12 39.26 -0.04
CA LEU A 303 0.50 40.50 -0.52
C LEU A 303 -0.47 41.69 -0.47
N VAL A 304 -1.73 41.47 -0.88
CA VAL A 304 -2.79 42.48 -0.79
C VAL A 304 -3.05 42.85 0.67
N PHE A 305 -3.03 41.87 1.57
CA PHE A 305 -3.16 42.11 3.01
C PHE A 305 -2.01 42.94 3.58
N VAL A 306 -0.75 42.60 3.26
CA VAL A 306 0.42 43.38 3.68
C VAL A 306 0.32 44.82 3.20
N TYR A 307 -0.10 45.05 1.94
CA TYR A 307 -0.30 46.38 1.38
C TYR A 307 -1.44 47.18 2.01
N LEU A 308 -2.46 46.52 2.58
CA LEU A 308 -3.62 47.18 3.19
C LEU A 308 -3.46 47.38 4.71
N CYS A 309 -2.66 46.55 5.38
CA CYS A 309 -2.43 46.62 6.83
C CYS A 309 -1.11 47.34 7.22
N PHE A 310 -0.21 47.59 6.27
CA PHE A 310 1.03 48.38 6.43
C PHE A 310 1.15 49.44 5.35
#